data_AF-A0A382BDC8-F1
#
_entry.id   AF-A0A382BDC8-F1
#
_cell.length_a   1.000
_cell.length_b   1.000
_cell.length_c   1.000
_cell.angle_alpha   90.00
_cell.angle_beta   90.00
_cell.angle_gamma   90.00
#
_symmetry.space_group_name_H-M   'P 1'
#
loop_
_entity.id
_entity.type
_entity.pdbx_description
1 polymer ?
#
loop_
_entity_poly.entity_id
_entity_poly.type
_entity_poly.pdbx_seq_one_letter_code
_entity_poly.pdbx_strand_id
1 'polypeptide(L)'
;MKKIINNIFNKQEIAILVPFLLLILFFYSRNEAMLNPITITSILRTIAFPALISMGMVQLMIAGEIDLSTAAVMSFCAVLTAKLVRDFNFGIPEAVIISLLCSLIIGYINAFLSVKIGIFSVIATIGTGFVVRGSSYLFTNGLPIYPLPESFAFFGSLRPFNISFTFFLMLAVALFVQLLLSYTKWGTVIYATGSNRQAAEVSGINTFKVKLICFMATSFLSGCAGLLTMSQLPGTPGDP
;
A
#
# COMPACT_ATOMS: atom_id res chain seq x y z
N MET A 1 17.70 -25.16 28.37
CA MET A 1 17.92 -23.75 28.00
C MET A 1 18.60 -23.58 26.64
N LYS A 2 19.82 -24.08 26.39
CA LYS A 2 20.53 -23.93 25.08
C LYS A 2 19.72 -24.38 23.84
N LYS A 3 18.95 -25.47 23.94
CA LYS A 3 18.12 -25.99 22.84
C LYS A 3 16.94 -25.08 22.48
N ILE A 4 16.33 -24.42 23.48
CA ILE A 4 15.20 -23.49 23.28
C ILE A 4 15.73 -22.18 22.67
N ILE A 5 16.87 -21.70 23.17
CA ILE A 5 17.57 -20.54 22.64
C ILE A 5 17.93 -20.77 21.16
N ASN A 6 18.53 -21.91 20.80
CA ASN A 6 18.85 -22.23 19.41
C ASN A 6 17.60 -22.36 18.52
N ASN A 7 16.48 -22.87 19.04
CA ASN A 7 15.23 -22.95 18.27
C ASN A 7 14.57 -21.58 18.03
N ILE A 8 14.75 -20.66 18.98
CA ILE A 8 14.31 -19.27 18.87
C ILE A 8 15.18 -18.57 17.83
N PHE A 9 16.52 -18.64 17.93
CA PHE A 9 17.45 -18.00 16.99
C PHE A 9 17.39 -18.54 15.55
N ASN A 10 16.85 -19.74 15.31
CA ASN A 10 16.70 -20.30 13.95
C ASN A 10 15.46 -19.80 13.20
N LYS A 11 14.60 -18.99 13.82
CA LYS A 11 13.44 -18.39 13.16
C LYS A 11 13.84 -17.14 12.38
N GLN A 12 13.47 -17.08 11.10
CA GLN A 12 13.79 -15.94 10.20
C GLN A 12 13.24 -14.61 10.74
N GLU A 13 12.17 -14.66 11.53
CA GLU A 13 11.54 -13.51 12.18
C GLU A 13 12.47 -12.86 13.22
N ILE A 14 13.30 -13.65 13.90
CA ILE A 14 14.24 -13.15 14.92
C ILE A 14 15.43 -12.45 14.28
N ALA A 15 15.81 -12.88 13.07
CA ALA A 15 16.85 -12.21 12.30
C ALA A 15 16.50 -10.74 11.97
N ILE A 16 15.20 -10.38 11.93
CA ILE A 16 14.75 -8.99 11.71
C ILE A 16 14.64 -8.21 13.03
N LEU A 17 14.28 -8.87 14.13
CA LEU A 17 14.14 -8.21 15.44
C LEU A 17 15.47 -7.70 16.00
N VAL A 18 16.57 -8.43 15.78
CA VAL A 18 17.92 -8.02 16.22
C VAL A 18 18.35 -6.68 15.59
N PRO A 19 18.41 -6.52 14.25
CA PRO A 19 18.77 -5.25 13.63
C PRO A 19 17.76 -4.14 13.95
N PHE A 20 16.47 -4.46 14.10
CA PHE A 20 15.47 -3.47 14.52
C PHE A 20 15.78 -2.89 15.92
N LEU A 21 16.06 -3.75 16.90
CA LEU A 21 16.44 -3.31 18.25
C LEU A 21 17.75 -2.52 18.24
N LEU A 22 18.75 -2.95 17.46
CA LEU A 22 20.02 -2.24 17.31
C LEU A 22 19.81 -0.84 16.71
N LEU A 23 18.93 -0.70 15.71
CA LEU A 23 18.59 0.61 15.14
C LEU A 23 17.91 1.51 16.17
N ILE A 24 16.97 0.98 16.97
CA ILE A 24 16.32 1.76 18.05
C ILE A 24 17.37 2.29 19.03
N LEU A 25 18.25 1.42 19.52
CA LEU A 25 19.30 1.79 20.49
C LEU A 25 20.27 2.82 19.89
N PHE A 26 20.66 2.62 18.64
CA PHE A 26 21.52 3.56 17.92
C PHE A 26 20.86 4.94 17.82
N PHE A 27 19.64 5.05 17.28
CA PHE A 27 18.98 6.34 17.12
C PHE A 27 18.66 7.01 18.47
N TYR A 28 18.27 6.23 19.48
CA TYR A 28 18.06 6.74 20.83
C TYR A 28 19.35 7.34 21.42
N SER A 29 20.50 6.67 21.24
CA SER A 29 21.80 7.20 21.68
C SER A 29 22.22 8.51 21.00
N ARG A 30 21.64 8.82 19.83
CA ARG A 30 21.90 10.07 19.09
C ARG A 30 20.88 11.16 19.40
N ASN A 31 19.65 10.77 19.74
CA ASN A 31 18.57 11.70 20.09
C ASN A 31 17.54 10.99 20.99
N GLU A 32 17.44 11.43 22.25
CA GLU A 32 16.48 10.90 23.22
C GLU A 32 15.02 11.08 22.76
N ALA A 33 14.75 12.07 21.90
CA ALA A 33 13.43 12.27 21.31
C ALA A 33 12.97 11.09 20.44
N MET A 34 13.84 10.14 20.09
CA MET A 34 13.47 8.93 19.36
C MET A 34 12.38 8.12 20.07
N LEU A 35 12.44 8.03 21.41
CA LEU A 35 11.45 7.31 22.23
C LEU A 35 10.36 8.23 22.81
N ASN A 36 10.32 9.51 22.39
CA ASN A 36 9.26 10.41 22.79
C ASN A 36 7.91 9.95 22.19
N PRO A 37 6.81 9.95 22.96
CA PRO A 37 5.48 9.58 22.46
C PRO A 37 5.04 10.28 21.17
N ILE A 38 5.42 11.55 20.97
CA ILE A 38 5.11 12.32 19.75
C ILE A 38 5.85 11.76 18.54
N THR A 39 7.13 11.39 18.73
CA THR A 39 7.95 10.76 17.68
C THR A 39 7.41 9.38 17.35
N ILE A 40 7.08 8.57 18.36
CA ILE A 40 6.51 7.24 18.18
C ILE A 40 5.19 7.30 17.39
N THR A 41 4.25 8.15 17.81
CA THR A 41 2.96 8.30 17.12
C THR A 41 3.13 8.82 15.68
N SER A 42 4.13 9.66 15.44
CA SER A 42 4.50 10.11 14.08
C SER A 42 5.07 8.98 13.22
N ILE A 43 5.96 8.14 13.78
CA ILE A 43 6.51 6.96 13.09
C ILE A 43 5.39 5.98 12.75
N LEU A 44 4.50 5.67 13.71
CA LEU A 44 3.35 4.77 13.52
C LEU A 44 2.41 5.28 12.42
N ARG A 45 2.22 6.60 12.33
CA ARG A 45 1.45 7.23 11.26
C ARG A 45 2.12 7.08 9.89
N THR A 46 3.42 7.35 9.81
CA THR A 46 4.17 7.30 8.53
C THR A 46 4.31 5.88 7.99
N ILE A 47 4.55 4.89 8.86
CA ILE A 47 4.71 3.49 8.44
C ILE A 47 3.39 2.85 8.01
N ALA A 48 2.24 3.39 8.45
CA ALA A 48 0.93 2.83 8.12
C ALA A 48 0.66 2.80 6.60
N PHE A 49 1.17 3.77 5.83
CA PHE A 49 0.98 3.81 4.37
C PHE A 49 1.71 2.70 3.63
N PRO A 50 3.05 2.54 3.72
CA PRO A 50 3.73 1.44 3.06
C PRO A 50 3.31 0.08 3.63
N ALA A 51 2.94 -0.01 4.91
CA ALA A 51 2.40 -1.24 5.50
C ALA A 51 1.04 -1.63 4.90
N LEU A 52 0.15 -0.66 4.65
CA LEU A 52 -1.12 -0.90 3.97
C LEU A 52 -0.91 -1.42 2.55
N ILE A 53 0.00 -0.81 1.79
CA ILE A 53 0.36 -1.26 0.44
C ILE A 53 0.94 -2.68 0.47
N SER A 54 1.78 -2.95 1.46
CA SER A 54 2.43 -4.25 1.65
C SER A 54 1.41 -5.38 1.82
N MET A 55 0.21 -5.13 2.35
CA MET A 55 -0.82 -6.16 2.49
C MET A 55 -1.35 -6.69 1.14
N GLY A 56 -1.35 -5.85 0.09
CA GLY A 56 -1.60 -6.31 -1.28
C GLY A 56 -0.39 -7.03 -1.84
N MET A 57 0.79 -6.42 -1.65
CA MET A 57 2.05 -6.94 -2.17
C MET A 57 2.39 -8.34 -1.65
N VAL A 58 2.10 -8.66 -0.38
CA VAL A 58 2.31 -9.99 0.19
C VAL A 58 1.54 -11.05 -0.59
N GLN A 59 0.26 -10.80 -0.91
CA GLN A 59 -0.55 -11.74 -1.69
C GLN A 59 0.00 -11.91 -3.11
N LEU A 60 0.47 -10.81 -3.70
CA LEU A 60 1.07 -10.81 -5.03
C LEU A 60 2.39 -11.57 -5.08
N MET A 61 3.25 -11.38 -4.07
CA MET A 61 4.51 -12.10 -3.91
C MET A 61 4.30 -13.59 -3.69
N ILE A 62 3.29 -13.96 -2.88
CA ILE A 62 2.92 -15.38 -2.72
C ILE A 62 2.46 -15.94 -4.06
N ALA A 63 1.72 -15.19 -4.89
CA ALA A 63 1.33 -15.61 -6.23
C ALA A 63 2.50 -15.64 -7.25
N GLY A 64 3.70 -15.24 -6.85
CA GLY A 64 4.91 -15.26 -7.68
C GLY A 64 5.10 -14.02 -8.56
N GLU A 65 4.51 -12.87 -8.19
CA GLU A 65 4.66 -11.61 -8.92
C GLU A 65 5.06 -10.45 -7.97
N ILE A 66 5.56 -9.35 -8.55
CA ILE A 66 5.99 -8.15 -7.81
C ILE A 66 5.49 -6.91 -8.57
N ASP A 67 4.82 -5.99 -7.87
CA ASP A 67 4.38 -4.69 -8.41
C ASP A 67 5.20 -3.53 -7.84
N LEU A 68 6.04 -2.92 -8.69
CA LEU A 68 6.82 -1.72 -8.34
C LEU A 68 6.15 -0.40 -8.75
N SER A 69 4.96 -0.44 -9.36
CA SER A 69 4.20 0.75 -9.72
C SER A 69 3.46 1.38 -8.53
N THR A 70 3.35 0.67 -7.40
CA THR A 70 2.54 1.05 -6.22
C THR A 70 2.76 2.47 -5.73
N ALA A 71 4.02 2.93 -5.64
CA ALA A 71 4.32 4.30 -5.24
C ALA A 71 3.82 5.35 -6.26
N ALA A 72 3.88 5.03 -7.56
CA ALA A 72 3.33 5.91 -8.59
C ALA A 72 1.79 5.92 -8.55
N VAL A 73 1.15 4.77 -8.33
CA VAL A 73 -0.32 4.67 -8.16
C VAL A 73 -0.81 5.46 -6.96
N MET A 74 -0.09 5.36 -5.83
CA MET A 74 -0.37 6.12 -4.61
C MET A 74 -0.37 7.63 -4.89
N SER A 75 0.71 8.15 -5.49
CA SER A 75 0.81 9.57 -5.83
C SER A 75 -0.23 10.00 -6.86
N PHE A 76 -0.49 9.17 -7.87
CA PHE A 76 -1.48 9.44 -8.90
C PHE A 76 -2.89 9.59 -8.33
N CYS A 77 -3.31 8.70 -7.43
CA CYS A 77 -4.64 8.78 -6.83
C CYS A 77 -4.81 10.04 -5.97
N ALA A 78 -3.77 10.44 -5.25
CA ALA A 78 -3.78 11.69 -4.48
C ALA A 78 -3.90 12.91 -5.41
N VAL A 79 -3.08 12.97 -6.46
CA VAL A 79 -3.08 14.06 -7.45
C VAL A 79 -4.41 14.14 -8.21
N LEU A 80 -4.90 13.01 -8.71
CA LEU A 80 -6.13 12.95 -9.48
C LEU A 80 -7.33 13.41 -8.63
N THR A 81 -7.43 12.93 -7.39
CA THR A 81 -8.50 13.36 -6.47
C THR A 81 -8.42 14.86 -6.19
N ALA A 82 -7.23 15.38 -5.91
CA ALA A 82 -7.01 16.81 -5.70
C ALA A 82 -7.43 17.63 -6.93
N LYS A 83 -7.03 17.18 -8.12
CA LYS A 83 -7.36 17.83 -9.40
C LYS A 83 -8.87 17.83 -9.67
N LEU A 84 -9.54 16.70 -9.46
CA LEU A 84 -10.97 16.54 -9.68
C LEU A 84 -11.79 17.46 -8.77
N VAL A 85 -11.41 17.56 -7.49
CA VAL A 85 -12.14 18.44 -6.57
C VAL A 85 -11.83 19.92 -6.83
N ARG A 86 -10.55 20.29 -6.99
CA ARG A 86 -10.16 21.71 -7.10
C ARG A 86 -10.46 22.31 -8.47
N ASP A 87 -10.15 21.61 -9.55
CA ASP A 87 -10.21 22.17 -10.90
C ASP A 87 -11.49 21.79 -11.65
N PHE A 88 -12.05 20.62 -11.35
CA PHE A 88 -13.26 20.11 -12.00
C PHE A 88 -14.53 20.19 -11.12
N ASN A 89 -14.42 20.71 -9.89
CA ASN A 89 -15.53 20.88 -8.94
C ASN A 89 -16.33 19.60 -8.64
N PHE A 90 -15.68 18.44 -8.69
CA PHE A 90 -16.30 17.19 -8.24
C PHE A 90 -16.43 17.19 -6.71
N GLY A 91 -17.45 16.52 -6.19
CA GLY A 91 -17.52 16.21 -4.77
C GLY A 91 -16.41 15.24 -4.36
N ILE A 92 -16.05 15.26 -3.07
CA ILE A 92 -14.98 14.41 -2.53
C ILE A 92 -15.29 12.92 -2.71
N PRO A 93 -16.51 12.41 -2.42
CA PRO A 93 -16.81 11.00 -2.62
C PRO A 93 -16.67 10.56 -4.08
N GLU A 94 -17.12 11.37 -5.03
CA GLU A 94 -17.05 11.10 -6.46
C GLU A 94 -15.60 11.06 -6.94
N ALA A 95 -14.79 12.05 -6.55
CA ALA A 95 -13.38 12.11 -6.89
C ALA A 95 -12.60 10.91 -6.32
N VAL A 96 -12.91 10.50 -5.09
CA VAL A 96 -12.32 9.31 -4.46
C VAL A 96 -12.66 8.04 -5.23
N ILE A 97 -13.93 7.84 -5.58
CA ILE A 97 -14.39 6.66 -6.34
C ILE A 97 -13.69 6.61 -7.69
N ILE A 98 -13.66 7.73 -8.43
CA ILE A 98 -12.99 7.80 -9.75
C ILE A 98 -11.51 7.43 -9.62
N SER A 99 -10.80 8.00 -8.65
CA SER A 99 -9.37 7.70 -8.44
C SER A 99 -9.12 6.23 -8.08
N LEU A 100 -9.97 5.63 -7.25
CA LEU A 100 -9.87 4.19 -6.91
C LEU A 100 -10.22 3.28 -8.10
N LEU A 101 -11.16 3.68 -8.96
CA LEU A 101 -11.42 2.96 -10.21
C LEU A 101 -10.20 3.04 -11.15
N CYS A 102 -9.55 4.19 -11.25
CA CYS A 102 -8.31 4.31 -12.01
C CYS A 102 -7.18 3.43 -11.45
N SER A 103 -7.04 3.32 -10.13
CA SER A 103 -6.03 2.43 -9.53
C SER A 103 -6.32 0.95 -9.83
N LEU A 104 -7.58 0.53 -9.81
CA LEU A 104 -7.98 -0.82 -10.22
C LEU A 104 -7.66 -1.10 -11.69
N ILE A 105 -7.85 -0.11 -12.58
CA ILE A 105 -7.47 -0.21 -13.99
C ILE A 105 -5.96 -0.39 -14.14
N ILE A 106 -5.15 0.35 -13.37
CA ILE A 106 -3.69 0.20 -13.39
C ILE A 106 -3.28 -1.22 -12.95
N GLY A 107 -3.89 -1.74 -11.89
CA GLY A 107 -3.67 -3.12 -11.45
C GLY A 107 -4.07 -4.15 -12.51
N TYR A 108 -5.20 -3.92 -13.20
CA TYR A 108 -5.61 -4.75 -14.33
C TYR A 108 -4.58 -4.73 -15.47
N ILE A 109 -4.05 -3.55 -15.83
CA ILE A 109 -3.02 -3.41 -16.87
C ILE A 109 -1.76 -4.19 -16.46
N ASN A 110 -1.27 -4.03 -15.23
CA ASN A 110 -0.10 -4.75 -14.74
C ASN A 110 -0.31 -6.27 -14.80
N ALA A 111 -1.48 -6.77 -14.38
CA ALA A 111 -1.81 -8.18 -14.48
C ALA A 111 -1.88 -8.67 -15.93
N PHE A 112 -2.45 -7.87 -16.83
CA PHE A 112 -2.57 -8.21 -18.23
C PHE A 112 -1.19 -8.32 -18.90
N LEU A 113 -0.33 -7.32 -18.70
CA LEU A 113 1.05 -7.31 -19.19
C LEU A 113 1.87 -8.48 -18.63
N SER A 114 1.77 -8.71 -17.32
CA SER A 114 2.58 -9.74 -16.66
C SER A 114 2.10 -11.16 -16.95
N VAL A 115 0.80 -11.42 -16.81
CA VAL A 115 0.27 -12.79 -16.76
C VAL A 115 -0.20 -13.27 -18.14
N LYS A 116 -0.78 -12.37 -18.94
CA LYS A 116 -1.36 -12.69 -20.25
C LYS A 116 -0.35 -12.51 -21.38
N ILE A 117 0.39 -11.40 -21.40
CA ILE A 117 1.44 -11.16 -22.39
C ILE A 117 2.73 -11.90 -22.00
N GLY A 118 2.97 -12.13 -20.71
CA GLY A 118 4.14 -12.87 -20.23
C GLY A 118 5.39 -12.01 -20.04
N ILE A 119 5.22 -10.69 -19.90
CA ILE A 119 6.33 -9.79 -19.52
C ILE A 119 6.68 -10.04 -18.07
N PHE A 120 7.96 -10.07 -17.73
CA PHE A 120 8.39 -10.15 -16.34
C PHE A 120 7.80 -9.00 -15.51
N SER A 121 7.08 -9.31 -14.41
CA SER A 121 6.24 -8.34 -13.68
C SER A 121 6.98 -7.11 -13.19
N VAL A 122 8.22 -7.27 -12.74
CA VAL A 122 9.08 -6.15 -12.30
C VAL A 122 9.29 -5.16 -13.44
N ILE A 123 9.59 -5.63 -14.66
CA ILE A 123 9.83 -4.75 -15.81
C ILE A 123 8.52 -4.08 -16.25
N ALA A 124 7.43 -4.86 -16.34
CA ALA A 124 6.13 -4.32 -16.72
C ALA A 124 5.66 -3.22 -15.75
N THR A 125 5.79 -3.47 -14.44
CA THR A 125 5.29 -2.55 -13.40
C THR A 125 6.18 -1.32 -13.23
N ILE A 126 7.49 -1.41 -13.46
CA ILE A 126 8.35 -0.22 -13.58
C ILE A 126 7.89 0.64 -14.75
N GLY A 127 7.65 0.04 -15.91
CA GLY A 127 7.15 0.73 -17.11
C GLY A 127 5.82 1.44 -16.86
N THR A 128 4.82 0.72 -16.32
CA THR A 128 3.54 1.30 -15.92
C THR A 128 3.74 2.40 -14.88
N GLY A 129 4.64 2.21 -13.91
CA GLY A 129 4.98 3.19 -12.89
C GLY A 129 5.48 4.52 -13.48
N PHE A 130 6.30 4.48 -14.54
CA PHE A 130 6.73 5.68 -15.26
C PHE A 130 5.58 6.38 -15.96
N VAL A 131 4.70 5.63 -16.64
CA VAL A 131 3.51 6.20 -17.30
C VAL A 131 2.61 6.89 -16.29
N VAL A 132 2.25 6.20 -15.20
CA VAL A 132 1.37 6.71 -14.14
C VAL A 132 1.98 7.94 -13.45
N ARG A 133 3.29 7.92 -13.19
CA ARG A 133 4.02 9.08 -12.65
C ARG A 133 4.02 10.25 -13.64
N GLY A 134 4.24 9.99 -14.93
CA GLY A 134 4.17 11.00 -15.99
C GLY A 134 2.77 11.65 -16.08
N SER A 135 1.70 10.85 -15.99
CA SER A 135 0.32 11.37 -15.93
C SER A 135 0.10 12.26 -14.71
N SER A 136 0.68 11.90 -13.55
CA SER A 136 0.63 12.74 -12.35
C SER A 136 1.31 14.10 -12.58
N TYR A 137 2.45 14.13 -13.27
CA TYR A 137 3.11 15.38 -13.63
C TYR A 137 2.31 16.23 -14.61
N LEU A 138 1.61 15.60 -15.56
CA LEU A 138 0.74 16.29 -16.50
C LEU A 138 -0.42 17.00 -15.79
N PHE A 139 -1.02 16.37 -14.76
CA PHE A 139 -2.11 17.01 -14.00
C PHE A 139 -1.63 18.12 -13.07
N THR A 140 -0.42 17.98 -12.51
CA THR A 140 0.16 18.94 -11.57
C THR A 140 0.92 20.09 -12.24
N ASN A 141 1.34 19.93 -13.50
CA ASN A 141 2.39 20.75 -14.12
C ASN A 141 3.66 20.84 -13.26
N GLY A 142 3.95 19.80 -12.47
CA GLY A 142 5.07 19.77 -11.52
C GLY A 142 4.86 20.57 -10.23
N LEU A 143 3.69 21.18 -10.03
CA LEU A 143 3.37 21.98 -8.83
C LEU A 143 2.33 21.29 -7.94
N PRO A 144 2.40 21.50 -6.61
CA PRO A 144 1.42 20.92 -5.70
C PRO A 144 0.01 21.50 -5.95
N ILE A 145 -1.02 20.66 -5.82
CA ILE A 145 -2.42 21.05 -6.05
C ILE A 145 -3.04 21.49 -4.72
N TYR A 146 -3.16 22.81 -4.54
CA TYR A 146 -3.81 23.49 -3.40
C TYR A 146 -4.54 24.76 -3.89
N PRO A 147 -5.42 25.38 -3.07
CA PRO A 147 -5.93 24.89 -1.79
C PRO A 147 -6.87 23.68 -1.94
N LEU A 148 -7.05 22.93 -0.84
CA LEU A 148 -8.01 21.82 -0.77
C LEU A 148 -9.01 22.10 0.36
N PRO A 149 -10.30 21.74 0.18
CA PRO A 149 -11.31 21.92 1.22
C PRO A 149 -10.93 21.25 2.54
N GLU A 150 -11.25 21.89 3.68
CA GLU A 150 -10.97 21.33 5.02
C GLU A 150 -11.59 19.94 5.26
N SER A 151 -12.68 19.62 4.57
CA SER A 151 -13.31 18.30 4.61
C SER A 151 -12.38 17.16 4.14
N PHE A 152 -11.31 17.44 3.38
CA PHE A 152 -10.27 16.45 3.10
C PHE A 152 -9.46 16.04 4.33
N ALA A 153 -9.31 16.94 5.30
CA ALA A 153 -8.54 16.69 6.52
C ALA A 153 -9.29 15.79 7.52
N PHE A 154 -10.56 15.44 7.27
CA PHE A 154 -11.38 14.67 8.21
C PHE A 154 -10.72 13.35 8.60
N PHE A 155 -10.45 12.44 7.65
CA PHE A 155 -9.82 11.16 7.96
C PHE A 155 -8.38 11.29 8.48
N GLY A 156 -7.64 12.28 7.99
CA GLY A 156 -6.25 12.50 8.39
C GLY A 156 -6.09 13.18 9.75
N SER A 157 -7.14 13.83 10.27
CA SER A 157 -7.18 14.47 11.60
C SER A 157 -7.66 13.53 12.71
N LEU A 158 -8.30 12.41 12.39
CA LEU A 158 -8.74 11.42 13.38
C LEU A 158 -7.53 10.80 14.12
N ARG A 159 -7.54 10.93 15.46
CA ARG A 159 -6.49 10.45 16.37
C ARG A 159 -7.04 9.67 17.58
N PRO A 160 -7.70 8.50 17.39
CA PRO A 160 -8.12 7.67 18.51
C PRO A 160 -6.90 7.26 19.35
N PHE A 161 -6.98 7.40 20.68
CA PHE A 161 -5.87 7.14 21.62
C PHE A 161 -4.55 7.86 21.27
N ASN A 162 -4.62 9.07 20.69
CA ASN A 162 -3.46 9.84 20.19
C ASN A 162 -2.67 9.16 19.05
N ILE A 163 -3.22 8.13 18.41
CA ILE A 163 -2.61 7.42 17.28
C ILE A 163 -3.44 7.69 16.03
N SER A 164 -2.79 7.82 14.86
CA SER A 164 -3.49 8.04 13.59
C SER A 164 -4.52 6.95 13.29
N PHE A 165 -5.72 7.34 12.87
CA PHE A 165 -6.72 6.42 12.34
C PHE A 165 -6.15 5.52 11.21
N THR A 166 -5.25 6.04 10.38
CA THR A 166 -4.55 5.29 9.33
C THR A 166 -3.83 4.05 9.87
N PHE A 167 -3.28 4.13 11.08
CA PHE A 167 -2.59 2.99 11.72
C PHE A 167 -3.59 1.88 12.09
N PHE A 168 -4.75 2.22 12.66
CA PHE A 168 -5.79 1.25 12.99
C PHE A 168 -6.41 0.63 11.74
N LEU A 169 -6.63 1.42 10.69
CA LEU A 169 -7.07 0.90 9.40
C LEU A 169 -6.06 -0.09 8.82
N MET A 170 -4.77 0.24 8.88
CA MET A 170 -3.71 -0.67 8.47
C MET A 170 -3.73 -1.98 9.27
N LEU A 171 -3.87 -1.93 10.60
CA LEU A 171 -3.99 -3.15 11.42
C LEU A 171 -5.23 -3.98 11.08
N ALA A 172 -6.37 -3.34 10.83
CA ALA A 172 -7.59 -4.02 10.44
C ALA A 172 -7.42 -4.75 9.08
N VAL A 173 -6.80 -4.09 8.10
CA VAL A 173 -6.50 -4.70 6.79
C VAL A 173 -5.47 -5.81 6.93
N ALA A 174 -4.44 -5.63 7.76
CA ALA A 174 -3.44 -6.67 8.01
C ALA A 174 -4.06 -7.92 8.64
N LEU A 175 -4.91 -7.74 9.67
CA LEU A 175 -5.64 -8.85 10.28
C LEU A 175 -6.57 -9.53 9.26
N PHE A 176 -7.29 -8.75 8.46
CA PHE A 176 -8.16 -9.28 7.41
C PHE A 176 -7.37 -10.13 6.40
N VAL A 177 -6.27 -9.61 5.87
CA VAL A 177 -5.42 -10.34 4.89
C VAL A 177 -4.80 -11.57 5.53
N GLN A 178 -4.36 -11.50 6.78
CA GLN A 178 -3.84 -12.65 7.51
C GLN A 178 -4.89 -13.76 7.65
N LEU A 179 -6.12 -13.40 8.05
CA LEU A 179 -7.22 -14.36 8.17
C LEU A 179 -7.59 -14.95 6.80
N LEU A 180 -7.64 -14.10 5.77
CA LEU A 180 -7.93 -14.49 4.40
C LEU A 180 -6.89 -15.51 3.88
N LEU A 181 -5.61 -15.28 4.12
CA LEU A 181 -4.52 -16.18 3.70
C LEU A 181 -4.45 -17.46 4.54
N SER A 182 -4.76 -17.40 5.83
CA SER A 182 -4.57 -18.54 6.76
C SER A 182 -5.75 -19.49 6.79
N TYR A 183 -6.98 -18.98 6.64
CA TYR A 183 -8.19 -19.74 6.96
C TYR A 183 -9.19 -19.88 5.81
N THR A 184 -8.89 -19.35 4.62
CA THR A 184 -9.82 -19.40 3.48
C THR A 184 -9.24 -20.09 2.25
N LYS A 185 -10.13 -20.52 1.34
CA LYS A 185 -9.76 -21.11 0.04
C LYS A 185 -8.89 -20.16 -0.81
N TRP A 186 -9.06 -18.84 -0.63
CA TRP A 186 -8.25 -17.85 -1.34
C TRP A 186 -6.76 -18.03 -1.06
N GLY A 187 -6.38 -18.19 0.22
CA GLY A 187 -5.01 -18.48 0.61
C GLY A 187 -4.46 -19.72 -0.08
N THR A 188 -5.17 -20.86 0.04
CA THR A 188 -4.76 -22.12 -0.61
C THR A 188 -4.52 -21.97 -2.11
N VAL A 189 -5.40 -21.26 -2.80
CA VAL A 189 -5.32 -21.06 -4.25
C VAL A 189 -4.15 -20.15 -4.64
N ILE A 190 -3.87 -19.08 -3.89
CA ILE A 190 -2.69 -18.23 -4.12
C ILE A 190 -1.40 -19.03 -3.91
N TYR A 191 -1.27 -19.74 -2.78
CA TYR A 191 -0.07 -20.54 -2.48
C TYR A 191 0.17 -21.62 -3.54
N ALA A 192 -0.88 -22.30 -4.00
CA ALA A 192 -0.78 -23.28 -5.08
C ALA A 192 -0.32 -22.61 -6.40
N THR A 193 -0.90 -21.45 -6.73
CA THR A 193 -0.53 -20.68 -7.93
C THR A 193 0.95 -20.24 -7.91
N GLY A 194 1.44 -19.79 -6.76
CA GLY A 194 2.82 -19.36 -6.58
C GLY A 194 3.84 -20.48 -6.54
N SER A 195 3.49 -21.62 -5.94
CA SER A 195 4.41 -22.75 -5.84
C SER A 195 4.69 -23.41 -7.19
N ASN A 196 3.64 -23.68 -7.98
CA ASN A 196 3.80 -24.19 -9.34
C ASN A 196 2.57 -23.83 -10.19
N ARG A 197 2.74 -22.82 -11.04
CA ARG A 197 1.69 -22.33 -11.94
C ARG A 197 1.12 -23.43 -12.84
N GLN A 198 1.95 -24.25 -13.46
CA GLN A 198 1.50 -25.29 -14.39
C GLN A 198 0.70 -26.37 -13.67
N ALA A 199 1.17 -26.83 -12.51
CA ALA A 199 0.45 -27.82 -11.71
C ALA A 199 -0.90 -27.28 -11.19
N ALA A 200 -0.94 -26.00 -10.81
CA ALA A 200 -2.17 -25.33 -10.41
C ALA A 200 -3.19 -25.27 -11.57
N GLU A 201 -2.74 -24.92 -12.79
CA GLU A 201 -3.59 -24.88 -13.99
C GLU A 201 -4.15 -26.26 -14.36
N VAL A 202 -3.33 -27.30 -14.32
CA VAL A 202 -3.76 -28.70 -14.54
C VAL A 202 -4.76 -29.16 -13.48
N SER A 203 -4.65 -28.63 -12.26
CA SER A 203 -5.60 -28.88 -11.16
C SER A 203 -6.89 -28.04 -11.24
N GLY A 204 -7.10 -27.30 -12.35
CA GLY A 204 -8.30 -26.51 -12.59
C GLY A 204 -8.31 -25.11 -11.97
N ILE A 205 -7.18 -24.66 -11.39
CA ILE A 205 -7.06 -23.29 -10.85
C ILE A 205 -6.85 -22.31 -12.00
N ASN A 206 -7.70 -21.28 -12.09
CA ASN A 206 -7.50 -20.18 -13.01
C ASN A 206 -6.45 -19.20 -12.44
N THR A 207 -5.17 -19.52 -12.65
CA THR A 207 -4.02 -18.73 -12.18
C THR A 207 -4.04 -17.29 -12.68
N PHE A 208 -4.59 -17.04 -13.88
CA PHE A 208 -4.77 -15.68 -14.39
C PHE A 208 -5.68 -14.85 -13.50
N LYS A 209 -6.86 -15.37 -13.14
CA LYS A 209 -7.80 -14.67 -12.25
C LYS A 209 -7.18 -14.42 -10.87
N VAL A 210 -6.42 -15.39 -10.35
CA VAL A 210 -5.74 -15.26 -9.05
C VAL A 210 -4.76 -14.09 -9.07
N LYS A 211 -3.83 -14.09 -10.04
CA LYS A 211 -2.83 -13.02 -10.17
C LYS A 211 -3.47 -11.67 -10.50
N LEU A 212 -4.53 -11.64 -11.31
CA LEU A 212 -5.30 -10.44 -11.62
C LEU A 212 -5.86 -9.78 -10.36
N ILE A 213 -6.54 -10.55 -9.52
CA ILE A 213 -7.09 -10.05 -8.25
C ILE A 213 -5.97 -9.55 -7.34
N CYS A 214 -4.83 -10.24 -7.26
CA CYS A 214 -3.69 -9.78 -6.45
C CYS A 214 -3.14 -8.43 -6.93
N PHE A 215 -2.96 -8.22 -8.24
CA PHE A 215 -2.49 -6.94 -8.78
C PHE A 215 -3.52 -5.81 -8.56
N MET A 216 -4.80 -6.09 -8.79
CA MET A 216 -5.88 -5.12 -8.54
C MET A 216 -5.98 -4.76 -7.05
N ALA A 217 -5.89 -5.73 -6.14
CA ALA A 217 -5.87 -5.49 -4.69
C ALA A 217 -4.65 -4.64 -4.27
N THR A 218 -3.48 -4.92 -4.84
CA THR A 218 -2.25 -4.16 -4.58
C THR A 218 -2.37 -2.71 -5.05
N SER A 219 -2.90 -2.49 -6.25
CA SER A 219 -3.13 -1.15 -6.78
C SER A 219 -4.24 -0.40 -6.04
N PHE A 220 -5.31 -1.08 -5.64
CA PHE A 220 -6.37 -0.52 -4.82
C PHE A 220 -5.86 -0.02 -3.47
N LEU A 221 -5.12 -0.87 -2.73
CA LEU A 221 -4.52 -0.49 -1.45
C LEU A 221 -3.50 0.65 -1.60
N SER A 222 -2.78 0.70 -2.73
CA SER A 222 -1.92 1.83 -3.10
C SER A 222 -2.70 3.13 -3.30
N GLY A 223 -3.83 3.06 -4.01
CA GLY A 223 -4.75 4.19 -4.17
C GLY A 223 -5.30 4.69 -2.83
N CYS A 224 -5.77 3.77 -1.98
CA CYS A 224 -6.24 4.09 -0.62
C CYS A 224 -5.15 4.77 0.21
N ALA A 225 -3.90 4.27 0.17
CA ALA A 225 -2.78 4.89 0.87
C ALA A 225 -2.53 6.33 0.37
N GLY A 226 -2.70 6.59 -0.93
CA GLY A 226 -2.56 7.92 -1.52
C GLY A 226 -3.61 8.90 -1.02
N LEU A 227 -4.88 8.48 -1.00
CA LEU A 227 -5.99 9.27 -0.48
C LEU A 227 -5.81 9.59 1.02
N LEU A 228 -5.38 8.60 1.80
CA LEU A 228 -5.11 8.79 3.22
C LEU A 228 -3.90 9.72 3.44
N THR A 229 -2.89 9.68 2.57
CA THR A 229 -1.73 10.59 2.64
C THR A 229 -2.18 12.02 2.39
N MET A 230 -3.00 12.24 1.36
CA MET A 230 -3.57 13.54 1.04
C MET A 230 -4.41 14.10 2.19
N SER A 231 -5.19 13.25 2.88
CA SER A 231 -6.00 13.68 4.03
C SER A 231 -5.18 14.19 5.23
N GLN A 232 -3.88 13.90 5.29
CA GLN A 232 -3.00 14.38 6.37
C GLN A 232 -2.32 15.71 6.05
N LEU A 233 -2.48 16.22 4.83
CA LEU A 233 -1.97 17.53 4.46
C LEU A 233 -2.86 18.62 5.09
N PRO A 234 -2.28 19.72 5.59
CA PRO A 234 -3.07 20.80 6.17
C PRO A 234 -4.10 21.30 5.15
N GLY A 235 -5.37 21.33 5.56
CA GLY A 235 -6.39 22.09 4.84
C GLY A 235 -5.98 23.55 4.83
N THR A 236 -6.26 24.25 3.73
CA THR A 236 -6.07 25.70 3.72
C THR A 236 -7.18 26.27 4.59
N PRO A 237 -6.88 27.09 5.62
CA PRO A 237 -7.92 27.77 6.38
C PRO A 237 -8.81 28.49 5.38
N GLY A 238 -10.12 28.38 5.53
CA GLY A 238 -11.04 29.22 4.76
C GLY A 238 -10.60 30.68 4.90
N ASP A 239 -10.42 31.39 3.78
CA ASP A 239 -10.37 32.84 3.84
C ASP A 239 -11.65 33.31 4.56
N PRO A 240 -11.56 34.30 5.49
CA PRO A 240 -12.71 34.80 6.25
C PRO A 240 -13.84 35.35 5.37
#